data_AF-A0A538U6Y4-F1
#
_entry.id   AF-A0A538U6Y4-F1
#
_cell.length_a   1.000
_cell.length_b   1.000
_cell.length_c   1.000
_cell.angle_alpha   90.00
_cell.angle_beta   90.00
_cell.angle_gamma   90.00
#
_symmetry.space_group_name_H-M   'P 1'
#
loop_
_entity.id
_entity.type
_entity.pdbx_description
1 polymer ?
#
loop_
_entity_poly.entity_id
_entity_poly.type
_entity_poly.pdbx_seq_one_letter_code
_entity_poly.pdbx_strand_id
1 'polypeptide(L)'
;MLAALALAIALTAVVGCTMIGDSMTGVRLKADGATGCIKDCNDTYKAAFDAEQKLHDANIEACQALSQPDKATCLDDEAARHEAAMTALSAAKTDCQNDCHRQGSGTAG
;
A
#
# COMPACT_ATOMS: atom_id res chain seq x y z
N MET A 1 -45.52 -10.26 -27.67
CA MET A 1 -45.31 -11.31 -26.64
C MET A 1 -43.96 -11.06 -26.01
N LEU A 2 -43.93 -10.89 -24.69
CA LEU A 2 -42.71 -10.68 -23.91
C LEU A 2 -41.83 -11.94 -23.92
N ALA A 3 -40.53 -11.77 -24.08
CA ALA A 3 -39.55 -12.73 -23.58
C ALA A 3 -38.24 -11.98 -23.28
N ALA A 4 -38.21 -11.33 -22.11
CA ALA A 4 -36.97 -10.93 -21.47
C ALA A 4 -36.24 -12.21 -21.03
N LEU A 5 -35.08 -12.49 -21.62
CA LEU A 5 -34.15 -13.48 -21.09
C LEU A 5 -32.90 -12.74 -20.61
N ALA A 6 -33.04 -12.16 -19.41
CA ALA A 6 -31.90 -11.71 -18.63
C ALA A 6 -31.08 -12.94 -18.25
N LEU A 7 -30.00 -13.18 -18.99
CA LEU A 7 -29.01 -14.19 -18.63
C LEU A 7 -28.14 -13.60 -17.52
N ALA A 8 -28.63 -13.73 -16.29
CA ALA A 8 -27.87 -13.48 -15.07
C ALA A 8 -26.74 -14.51 -15.01
N ILE A 9 -25.59 -14.16 -15.56
CA ILE A 9 -24.35 -14.89 -15.31
C ILE A 9 -23.91 -14.50 -13.89
N ALA A 10 -24.44 -15.26 -12.93
CA ALA A 10 -23.89 -15.33 -11.58
C ALA A 10 -22.53 -16.04 -11.68
N LEU A 11 -21.49 -15.30 -12.05
CA LEU A 11 -20.12 -15.66 -11.71
C LEU A 11 -19.93 -15.26 -10.25
N THR A 12 -20.42 -16.12 -9.35
CA THR A 12 -19.89 -16.25 -8.00
C THR A 12 -18.47 -16.78 -8.11
N ALA A 13 -17.56 -15.96 -8.61
CA ALA A 13 -16.16 -16.10 -8.29
C ALA A 13 -16.01 -15.44 -6.92
N VAL A 14 -16.11 -16.27 -5.88
CA VAL A 14 -15.41 -16.04 -4.63
C VAL A 14 -13.91 -16.03 -4.98
N VAL A 15 -13.46 -14.94 -5.58
CA VAL A 15 -12.13 -14.41 -5.37
C VAL A 15 -12.33 -13.66 -4.06
N GLY A 16 -12.44 -14.37 -2.95
CA GLY A 16 -11.21 -14.80 -2.32
C GLY A 16 -10.51 -13.49 -2.04
N CYS A 17 -10.85 -12.86 -0.91
CA CYS A 17 -10.00 -11.88 -0.28
C CYS A 17 -8.62 -12.53 -0.30
N THR A 18 -7.84 -12.24 -1.33
CA THR A 18 -6.44 -12.59 -1.38
C THR A 18 -5.96 -11.87 -0.17
N MET A 19 -5.67 -12.67 0.86
CA MET A 19 -4.84 -12.26 1.94
C MET A 19 -3.70 -11.48 1.30
N ILE A 20 -3.77 -10.16 1.42
CA ILE A 20 -2.58 -9.35 1.62
C ILE A 20 -2.17 -9.70 3.06
N GLY A 21 -1.80 -10.97 3.24
CA GLY A 21 -0.81 -11.36 4.22
C GLY A 21 0.48 -10.89 3.58
N ASP A 22 0.94 -9.73 4.01
CA ASP A 22 2.03 -9.79 4.94
C ASP A 22 2.26 -8.42 5.56
N SER A 23 2.38 -8.44 6.87
CA SER A 23 2.79 -7.30 7.70
C SER A 23 1.74 -6.21 7.92
N MET A 24 0.68 -6.56 8.67
CA MET A 24 0.48 -5.79 9.91
C MET A 24 1.80 -5.93 10.68
N THR A 25 2.76 -5.04 10.42
CA THR A 25 4.03 -5.03 11.13
C THR A 25 3.66 -4.88 12.59
N GLY A 26 3.82 -5.99 13.31
CA GLY A 26 3.59 -6.02 14.74
C GLY A 26 4.46 -4.95 15.34
N VAL A 27 3.83 -3.83 15.70
CA VAL A 27 4.40 -2.85 16.60
C VAL A 27 4.49 -3.60 17.92
N ARG A 28 5.55 -4.39 18.07
CA ARG A 28 6.05 -4.78 19.37
C ARG A 28 6.42 -3.45 19.97
N LEU A 29 5.52 -2.88 20.78
CA LEU A 29 5.85 -1.81 21.72
C LEU A 29 6.94 -2.36 22.64
N LYS A 30 8.17 -2.44 22.14
CA LYS A 30 9.36 -2.41 22.96
C LYS A 30 9.29 -1.03 23.61
N ALA A 31 9.39 -0.98 24.93
CA ALA A 31 9.25 0.23 25.73
C ALA A 31 10.45 1.19 25.52
N ASP A 32 10.80 1.45 24.27
CA ASP A 32 11.68 2.52 23.84
C ASP A 32 10.77 3.73 23.72
N GLY A 33 11.03 4.78 24.50
CA GLY A 33 10.19 5.98 24.54
C GLY A 33 9.97 6.65 23.17
N ALA A 34 9.25 7.77 23.13
CA ALA A 34 8.78 8.41 21.89
C ALA A 34 9.82 8.50 20.73
N THR A 35 11.12 8.64 21.03
CA THR A 35 12.21 8.64 20.04
C THR A 35 12.43 7.29 19.35
N GLY A 36 12.33 6.17 20.06
CA GLY A 36 12.43 4.81 19.49
C GLY A 36 11.25 4.50 18.58
N CYS A 37 10.04 4.87 19.03
CA CYS A 37 8.83 4.73 18.24
C CYS A 37 8.88 5.50 16.91
N ILE A 38 9.31 6.78 16.91
CA ILE A 38 9.46 7.56 15.67
C ILE A 38 10.51 6.94 14.73
N LYS A 39 11.60 6.41 15.29
CA LYS A 39 12.63 5.73 14.51
C LYS A 39 12.07 4.48 13.82
N ASP A 40 11.33 3.64 14.55
CA ASP A 40 10.72 2.44 14.00
C ASP A 40 9.69 2.76 12.90
N CYS A 41 8.92 3.85 13.06
CA CYS A 41 8.05 4.37 12.00
C CYS A 41 8.85 4.76 10.74
N ASN A 42 9.98 5.45 10.91
CA ASN A 42 10.82 5.86 9.79
C ASN A 42 11.48 4.67 9.09
N ASP A 43 11.95 3.68 9.84
CA ASP A 43 12.57 2.48 9.29
C ASP A 43 11.54 1.64 8.53
N THR A 44 10.33 1.51 9.07
CA THR A 44 9.20 0.84 8.39
C THR A 44 8.82 1.56 7.10
N TYR A 45 8.69 2.89 7.15
CA TYR A 45 8.44 3.70 5.96
C TYR A 45 9.54 3.51 4.92
N LYS A 46 10.80 3.54 5.33
CA LYS A 46 11.95 3.36 4.42
C LYS A 46 11.93 1.99 3.76
N ALA A 47 11.69 0.92 4.52
CA ALA A 47 11.60 -0.42 3.97
C ALA A 47 10.46 -0.56 2.95
N ALA A 48 9.29 0.03 3.26
CA ALA A 48 8.14 0.02 2.36
C ALA A 48 8.36 0.90 1.12
N PHE A 49 9.00 2.06 1.27
CA PHE A 49 9.40 2.93 0.17
C PHE A 49 10.39 2.22 -0.76
N ASP A 50 11.44 1.60 -0.21
CA ASP A 50 12.44 0.88 -1.00
C ASP A 50 11.80 -0.33 -1.74
N ALA A 51 10.76 -0.95 -1.17
CA ALA A 51 9.99 -2.01 -1.84
C ALA A 51 9.09 -1.46 -2.96
N GLU A 52 8.39 -0.35 -2.72
CA GLU A 52 7.56 0.33 -3.70
C GLU A 52 8.37 0.80 -4.91
N GLN A 53 9.56 1.38 -4.69
CA GLN A 53 10.48 1.78 -5.77
C GLN A 53 10.88 0.59 -6.64
N LYS A 54 11.24 -0.55 -6.05
CA LYS A 54 11.60 -1.75 -6.82
C LYS A 54 10.43 -2.28 -7.63
N LEU A 55 9.22 -2.25 -7.07
CA LEU A 55 8.02 -2.66 -7.77
C LEU A 55 7.70 -1.70 -8.93
N HIS A 56 7.84 -0.39 -8.70
CA HIS A 56 7.69 0.64 -9.73
C HIS A 56 8.68 0.41 -10.88
N ASP A 57 9.97 0.27 -10.59
CA ASP A 57 11.00 0.02 -11.60
C ASP A 57 10.70 -1.25 -12.42
N ALA A 58 10.31 -2.36 -11.75
CA ALA A 58 9.95 -3.60 -12.42
C ALA A 58 8.71 -3.45 -13.33
N ASN A 59 7.70 -2.69 -12.89
CA ASN A 59 6.50 -2.44 -13.69
C ASN A 59 6.81 -1.51 -14.87
N ILE A 60 7.68 -0.52 -14.70
CA ILE A 60 8.15 0.33 -15.79
C ILE A 60 8.90 -0.51 -16.83
N GLU A 61 9.81 -1.40 -16.43
CA GLU A 61 10.50 -2.31 -17.33
C GLU A 61 9.51 -3.21 -18.11
N ALA A 62 8.51 -3.76 -17.43
CA ALA A 62 7.46 -4.55 -18.05
C ALA A 62 6.61 -3.73 -19.06
N CYS A 63 6.19 -2.52 -18.69
CA CYS A 63 5.46 -1.62 -19.58
C CYS A 63 6.30 -1.20 -20.79
N GLN A 64 7.60 -0.99 -20.62
CA GLN A 64 8.50 -0.60 -21.70
C GLN A 64 8.65 -1.67 -22.77
N ALA A 65 8.45 -2.94 -22.43
CA ALA A 65 8.47 -4.07 -23.36
C ALA A 65 7.22 -4.15 -24.26
N LEU A 66 6.16 -3.40 -23.95
CA LEU A 66 4.95 -3.35 -24.75
C LEU A 66 5.11 -2.47 -25.99
N SER A 67 4.33 -2.77 -27.03
CA SER A 67 4.16 -1.90 -28.19
C SER A 67 3.10 -0.83 -27.93
N GLN A 68 3.12 0.25 -28.72
CA GLN A 68 2.04 1.24 -28.67
C GLN A 68 0.74 0.68 -29.26
N PRO A 69 -0.44 1.07 -28.72
CA PRO A 69 -0.66 2.08 -27.68
C PRO A 69 -0.57 1.56 -26.23
N ASP A 70 -0.50 0.25 -26.03
CA ASP A 70 -0.58 -0.39 -24.71
C ASP A 70 0.53 0.05 -23.76
N LYS A 71 1.72 0.37 -24.31
CA LYS A 71 2.83 0.95 -23.54
C LYS A 71 2.44 2.26 -22.86
N ALA A 72 1.78 3.18 -23.57
CA ALA A 72 1.38 4.46 -22.99
C ALA A 72 0.38 4.27 -21.84
N THR A 73 -0.66 3.46 -22.07
CA THR A 73 -1.65 3.15 -21.03
C THR A 73 -1.03 2.46 -19.83
N CYS A 74 -0.13 1.49 -20.04
CA CYS A 74 0.56 0.80 -18.95
C CYS A 74 1.40 1.76 -18.09
N LEU A 75 2.14 2.68 -18.73
CA LEU A 75 2.96 3.67 -18.00
C LEU A 75 2.09 4.67 -17.21
N ASP A 76 0.96 5.10 -17.76
CA ASP A 76 0.03 6.01 -17.08
C ASP A 76 -0.64 5.32 -15.87
N ASP A 77 -1.10 4.08 -16.05
CA ASP A 77 -1.70 3.28 -14.97
C ASP A 77 -0.68 3.00 -13.85
N GLU A 78 0.56 2.67 -14.23
CA GLU A 78 1.65 2.44 -13.29
C GLU A 78 2.03 3.71 -12.52
N ALA A 79 2.07 4.88 -13.18
CA ALA A 79 2.31 6.15 -12.53
C ALA A 79 1.22 6.47 -11.50
N ALA A 80 -0.06 6.29 -11.84
CA ALA A 80 -1.17 6.50 -10.93
C ALA A 80 -1.13 5.55 -9.72
N ARG A 81 -0.77 4.28 -9.96
CA ARG A 81 -0.60 3.26 -8.91
C ARG A 81 0.54 3.65 -7.97
N HIS A 82 1.68 4.04 -8.52
CA HIS A 82 2.85 4.45 -7.75
C HIS A 82 2.56 5.69 -6.89
N GLU A 83 1.89 6.71 -7.44
CA GLU A 83 1.50 7.91 -6.71
C GLU A 83 0.53 7.60 -5.55
N ALA A 84 -0.44 6.71 -5.78
CA ALA A 84 -1.36 6.25 -4.75
C ALA A 84 -0.63 5.50 -3.63
N ALA A 85 0.32 4.63 -3.98
CA ALA A 85 1.15 3.92 -3.01
C ALA A 85 2.01 4.88 -2.18
N MET A 86 2.67 5.84 -2.83
CA MET A 86 3.49 6.86 -2.17
C MET A 86 2.68 7.75 -1.21
N THR A 87 1.45 8.10 -1.59
CA THR A 87 0.51 8.82 -0.74
C THR A 87 0.13 7.99 0.49
N ALA A 88 -0.21 6.71 0.29
CA ALA A 88 -0.56 5.80 1.38
C ALA A 88 0.60 5.58 2.36
N LEU A 89 1.83 5.40 1.86
CA LEU A 89 3.03 5.26 2.69
C LEU A 89 3.30 6.52 3.52
N SER A 90 3.11 7.70 2.92
CA SER A 90 3.31 8.98 3.60
C SER A 90 2.25 9.23 4.68
N ALA A 91 0.99 8.86 4.41
CA ALA A 91 -0.08 8.90 5.40
C ALA A 91 0.20 7.93 6.56
N ALA A 92 0.56 6.68 6.26
CA ALA A 92 0.88 5.66 7.27
C ALA A 92 2.06 6.08 8.16
N LYS A 93 3.09 6.72 7.59
CA LYS A 93 4.20 7.29 8.36
C LYS A 93 3.71 8.38 9.32
N THR A 94 2.88 9.29 8.83
CA THR A 94 2.33 10.39 9.64
C THR A 94 1.46 9.86 10.77
N ASP A 95 0.60 8.88 10.49
CA ASP A 95 -0.25 8.24 11.49
C ASP A 95 0.58 7.50 12.55
N CYS A 96 1.62 6.78 12.12
CA CYS A 96 2.56 6.11 13.03
C CYS A 96 3.25 7.13 13.95
N GLN A 97 3.77 8.23 13.40
CA GLN A 97 4.41 9.29 14.18
C GLN A 97 3.43 9.96 15.16
N ASN A 98 2.21 10.26 14.72
CA ASN A 98 1.16 10.82 15.56
C ASN A 98 0.81 9.90 16.73
N ASP A 99 0.74 8.59 16.49
CA ASP A 99 0.50 7.61 17.54
C ASP A 99 1.66 7.56 18.54
N CYS A 100 2.90 7.57 18.07
CA CYS A 100 4.09 7.68 18.93
C CYS A 100 4.05 8.94 19.82
N HIS A 101 3.61 10.08 19.28
CA HIS A 101 3.46 11.31 20.05
C HIS A 101 2.36 11.22 21.13
N ARG A 102 1.26 10.51 20.85
CA ARG A 102 0.18 10.27 21.84
C ARG A 102 0.63 9.33 22.96
N GLN A 103 1.39 8.29 22.62
CA GLN A 103 1.95 7.36 23.61
C GLN A 103 3.00 8.04 24.51
N GLY A 104 3.75 9.00 23.98
CA GLY A 104 4.74 9.78 24.73
C GLY A 104 4.17 10.79 25.74
N SER A 105 2.87 11.13 25.68
CA SER A 105 2.26 12.12 26.60
C SER A 105 1.75 11.51 27.91
N GLY A 106 1.94 10.21 28.12
CA GLY A 106 1.36 9.43 29.20
C GLY A 106 2.36 8.91 30.24
N THR A 107 3.37 9.70 30.63
CA THR A 107 4.12 9.46 31.88
C THR A 107 4.83 10.75 32.31
N ALA A 108 4.06 11.68 32.86
CA ALA A 108 4.57 12.66 33.82
C ALA A 108 3.72 12.47 35.08
N GLY A 109 4.39 12.09 36.18
CA GLY A 109 3.78 11.64 37.43
C GLY A 109 3.05 12.71 38.23
#